data_AF-E3H3D1-F1
#
_entry.id   AF-E3H3D1-F1
#
_cell.length_a   1.000
_cell.length_b   1.000
_cell.length_c   1.000
_cell.angle_alpha   90.00
_cell.angle_beta   90.00
_cell.angle_gamma   90.00
#
_symmetry.space_group_name_H-M   'P 1'
#
loop_
_entity.id
_entity.type
_entity.pdbx_description
1 polymer ?
#
loop_
_entity_poly.entity_id
_entity_poly.type
_entity_poly.pdbx_seq_one_letter_code
_entity_poly.pdbx_strand_id
1 'polypeptide(L)'
;MSTITLAGDYTSALTHFAQYGLASLAEQHHPQGVTLGWTREAVPKAQLTVEGADAYTLAGYIHELAKQLCEPESWGQINNTYGTMNVSPFSPRVGEISSPLDWKRHQKIRQDMIDKLTQEKDYLSLCWISSLGEASYWFPEKNKKIPKEYQRLGASRWEMADRGGGREFVRYRLRRMCEEVVTWSTEKITNGIIGTEINDPIGGEKLLTATGFTTPRKTDVSLALLAMTGMSWFPVIHMANHLSITPGAWPSNDVAPENLVLPLSIENIKPARLRTVLRSHTFADIVNYVCHEESETGVSDTREILKAYGSREQLKAHGMDAVVRFPVKTVKTASNAYRYIQEGKLVPL
;
A
#
# COMPACT_ATOMS: atom_id res chain seq x y z
N MET A 1 24.14 12.29 10.09
CA MET A 1 23.45 11.16 9.47
C MET A 1 22.89 10.30 10.58
N SER A 2 21.57 10.09 10.62
CA SER A 2 20.91 9.33 11.69
C SER A 2 20.23 8.10 11.08
N THR A 3 20.32 6.97 11.76
CA THR A 3 19.62 5.73 11.38
C THR A 3 18.52 5.45 12.38
N ILE A 4 17.34 5.16 11.88
CA ILE A 4 16.15 4.85 12.66
C ILE A 4 15.73 3.44 12.34
N THR A 5 15.47 2.65 13.37
CA THR A 5 14.91 1.31 13.25
C THR A 5 13.40 1.39 13.50
N LEU A 6 12.61 0.91 12.55
CA LEU A 6 11.15 0.92 12.65
C LEU A 6 10.64 -0.28 13.45
N ALA A 7 9.43 -0.14 13.99
CA ALA A 7 8.71 -1.21 14.68
C ALA A 7 8.44 -2.43 13.78
N GLY A 8 8.61 -3.62 14.37
CA GLY A 8 8.33 -4.91 13.73
C GLY A 8 9.57 -5.57 13.13
N ASP A 9 9.38 -6.41 12.12
CA ASP A 9 10.44 -7.14 11.41
C ASP A 9 10.02 -7.48 9.98
N TYR A 10 10.90 -8.18 9.25
CA TYR A 10 10.73 -8.49 7.84
C TYR A 10 9.52 -9.38 7.52
N THR A 11 8.97 -10.09 8.50
CA THR A 11 7.78 -10.94 8.34
C THR A 11 6.48 -10.14 8.37
N SER A 12 6.55 -8.83 8.62
CA SER A 12 5.40 -7.92 8.72
C SER A 12 5.30 -7.02 7.49
N ALA A 13 4.29 -7.22 6.64
CA ALA A 13 4.03 -6.33 5.52
C ALA A 13 3.76 -4.88 5.98
N LEU A 14 3.13 -4.70 7.14
CA LEU A 14 2.98 -3.39 7.78
C LEU A 14 4.33 -2.68 7.95
N THR A 15 5.38 -3.39 8.36
CA THR A 15 6.72 -2.83 8.59
C THR A 15 7.40 -2.46 7.27
N HIS A 16 7.30 -3.30 6.24
CA HIS A 16 7.79 -2.96 4.89
C HIS A 16 7.15 -1.69 4.36
N PHE A 17 5.81 -1.62 4.38
CA PHE A 17 5.07 -0.47 3.89
C PHE A 17 5.35 0.78 4.74
N ALA A 18 5.45 0.65 6.06
CA ALA A 18 5.77 1.78 6.93
C ALA A 18 7.17 2.34 6.61
N GLN A 19 8.15 1.48 6.33
CA GLN A 19 9.47 1.91 5.88
C GLN A 19 9.40 2.68 4.56
N TYR A 20 8.61 2.20 3.60
CA TYR A 20 8.44 2.88 2.30
C TYR A 20 7.74 4.23 2.46
N GLY A 21 6.71 4.31 3.31
CA GLY A 21 6.00 5.55 3.59
C GLY A 21 6.90 6.59 4.28
N LEU A 22 7.71 6.15 5.23
CA LEU A 22 8.66 7.02 5.93
C LEU A 22 9.75 7.50 4.97
N ALA A 23 10.25 6.62 4.10
CA ALA A 23 11.21 6.98 3.06
C ALA A 23 10.63 8.02 2.08
N SER A 24 9.38 7.84 1.62
CA SER A 24 8.68 8.83 0.77
C SER A 24 8.61 10.21 1.42
N LEU A 25 8.22 10.27 2.69
CA LEU A 25 8.12 11.53 3.43
C LEU A 25 9.50 12.17 3.62
N ALA A 26 10.49 11.38 4.02
CA ALA A 26 11.85 11.87 4.18
C ALA A 26 12.43 12.42 2.86
N GLU A 27 12.17 11.77 1.72
CA GLU A 27 12.67 12.23 0.41
C GLU A 27 12.12 13.59 -0.01
N GLN A 28 10.93 14.01 0.47
CA GLN A 28 10.38 15.33 0.17
C GLN A 28 11.19 16.46 0.82
N HIS A 29 11.76 16.20 1.99
CA HIS A 29 12.54 17.19 2.76
C HIS A 29 14.05 17.03 2.57
N HIS A 30 14.51 15.82 2.25
CA HIS A 30 15.92 15.45 2.15
C HIS A 30 16.19 14.74 0.81
N PRO A 31 16.05 15.44 -0.33
CA PRO A 31 16.23 14.83 -1.64
C PRO A 31 17.64 14.23 -1.75
N GLN A 32 17.73 12.97 -2.20
CA GLN A 32 18.97 12.19 -2.27
C GLN A 32 19.63 11.83 -0.93
N GLY A 33 19.17 12.40 0.20
CA GLY A 33 19.71 12.19 1.55
C GLY A 33 19.15 10.96 2.28
N VAL A 34 18.33 10.14 1.61
CA VAL A 34 17.62 8.99 2.20
C VAL A 34 18.16 7.68 1.67
N THR A 35 18.37 6.70 2.55
CA THR A 35 18.55 5.28 2.22
C THR A 35 17.73 4.41 3.16
N LEU A 36 17.27 3.25 2.67
CA LEU A 36 16.51 2.28 3.44
C LEU A 36 17.04 0.87 3.20
N GLY A 37 16.87 -0.01 4.17
CA GLY A 37 17.29 -1.41 4.09
C GLY A 37 16.92 -2.18 5.34
N TRP A 38 17.47 -3.37 5.49
CA TRP A 38 17.21 -4.24 6.63
C TRP A 38 18.50 -4.58 7.37
N THR A 39 18.44 -4.73 8.69
CA THR A 39 19.61 -5.16 9.47
C THR A 39 20.03 -6.59 9.12
N ARG A 40 21.31 -6.91 9.36
CA ARG A 40 21.90 -8.25 9.18
C ARG A 40 21.75 -9.15 10.41
N GLU A 41 20.79 -8.85 11.26
CA GLU A 41 20.52 -9.63 12.48
C GLU A 41 19.76 -10.91 12.15
N ALA A 42 19.68 -11.85 13.10
CA ALA A 42 18.93 -13.09 12.93
C ALA A 42 17.44 -12.84 12.62
N VAL A 43 16.89 -11.73 13.12
CA VAL A 43 15.56 -11.22 12.76
C VAL A 43 15.74 -9.80 12.18
N PRO A 44 15.87 -9.68 10.84
CA PRO A 44 16.07 -8.40 10.18
C PRO A 44 15.05 -7.34 10.57
N LYS A 45 15.54 -6.14 10.88
CA LYS A 45 14.76 -4.96 11.27
C LYS A 45 14.83 -3.89 10.18
N ALA A 46 13.70 -3.27 9.88
CA ALA A 46 13.64 -2.21 8.89
C ALA A 46 14.39 -0.97 9.39
N GLN A 47 15.29 -0.44 8.57
CA GLN A 47 16.05 0.76 8.87
C GLN A 47 15.85 1.84 7.80
N LEU A 48 15.83 3.09 8.25
CA LEU A 48 15.90 4.27 7.40
C LEU A 48 17.05 5.15 7.88
N THR A 49 17.96 5.50 7.00
CA THR A 49 19.03 6.45 7.27
C THR A 49 18.75 7.75 6.53
N VAL A 50 18.76 8.86 7.26
CA VAL A 50 18.51 10.20 6.72
C VAL A 50 19.63 11.14 7.15
N GLU A 51 20.16 11.90 6.20
CA GLU A 51 21.09 12.98 6.50
C GLU A 51 20.33 14.20 7.04
N GLY A 52 20.71 14.69 8.21
CA GLY A 52 20.11 15.92 8.78
C GLY A 52 18.76 15.75 9.49
N ALA A 53 18.22 14.53 9.61
CA ALA A 53 16.98 14.27 10.35
C ALA A 53 17.09 13.03 11.24
N ASP A 54 16.58 13.13 12.46
CA ASP A 54 16.44 12.04 13.42
C ASP A 54 14.98 11.54 13.50
N ALA A 55 14.72 10.57 14.39
CA ALA A 55 13.37 9.99 14.53
C ALA A 55 12.31 11.03 14.90
N TYR A 56 12.66 11.99 15.77
CA TYR A 56 11.76 13.06 16.18
C TYR A 56 11.42 13.99 15.01
N THR A 57 12.42 14.36 14.20
CA THR A 57 12.22 15.15 12.99
C THR A 57 11.31 14.43 11.99
N LEU A 58 11.53 13.14 11.75
CA LEU A 58 10.68 12.37 10.83
C LEU A 58 9.25 12.21 11.35
N ALA A 59 9.07 12.02 12.66
CA ALA A 59 7.75 12.03 13.29
C ALA A 59 7.01 13.36 13.08
N GLY A 60 7.73 14.49 13.07
CA GLY A 60 7.20 15.79 12.68
C GLY A 60 6.64 15.81 11.26
N TYR A 61 7.32 15.18 10.29
CA TYR A 61 6.82 15.10 8.91
C TYR A 61 5.53 14.28 8.80
N ILE A 62 5.38 13.22 9.60
CA ILE A 62 4.13 12.43 9.67
C ILE A 62 2.99 13.30 10.21
N HIS A 63 3.27 14.10 11.25
CA HIS A 63 2.29 15.01 11.83
C HIS A 63 1.83 16.06 10.82
N GLU A 64 2.76 16.65 10.07
CA GLU A 64 2.44 17.63 9.02
C GLU A 64 1.66 17.00 7.86
N LEU A 65 2.01 15.79 7.41
CA LEU A 65 1.20 15.05 6.43
C LEU A 65 -0.24 14.85 6.95
N ALA A 66 -0.40 14.43 8.21
CA ALA A 66 -1.72 14.21 8.79
C ALA A 66 -2.54 15.52 8.81
N LYS A 67 -1.93 16.65 9.17
CA LYS A 67 -2.58 17.97 9.12
C LYS A 67 -3.00 18.34 7.69
N GLN A 68 -2.09 18.22 6.73
CA GLN A 68 -2.36 18.50 5.31
C GLN A 68 -3.53 17.65 4.76
N LEU A 69 -3.64 16.39 5.17
CA LEU A 69 -4.75 15.51 4.78
C LEU A 69 -6.06 15.81 5.51
N CYS A 70 -6.01 16.52 6.63
CA CYS A 70 -7.17 17.01 7.37
C CYS A 70 -7.69 18.37 6.87
N GLU A 71 -6.91 19.10 6.06
CA GLU A 71 -7.36 20.37 5.49
C GLU A 71 -8.61 20.19 4.61
N PRO A 72 -9.63 21.07 4.71
CA PRO A 72 -10.91 20.90 3.99
C PRO A 72 -10.78 20.74 2.47
N GLU A 73 -9.77 21.35 1.86
CA GLU A 73 -9.51 21.28 0.43
C GLU A 73 -8.63 20.09 0.00
N SER A 74 -8.14 19.30 0.95
CA SER A 74 -7.32 18.13 0.67
C SER A 74 -8.12 17.03 -0.01
N TRP A 75 -7.46 16.25 -0.88
CA TRP A 75 -8.08 15.09 -1.52
C TRP A 75 -8.63 14.08 -0.50
N GLY A 76 -8.02 13.99 0.69
CA GLY A 76 -8.49 13.17 1.81
C GLY A 76 -9.82 13.63 2.41
N GLN A 77 -10.18 14.91 2.22
CA GLN A 77 -11.42 15.52 2.72
C GLN A 77 -12.57 15.55 1.70
N ILE A 78 -12.27 15.42 0.40
CA ILE A 78 -13.28 15.45 -0.67
C ILE A 78 -14.25 14.27 -0.58
N ASN A 79 -15.54 14.59 -0.70
CA ASN A 79 -16.63 13.64 -0.87
C ASN A 79 -17.51 14.05 -2.06
N ASN A 80 -18.18 13.08 -2.68
CA ASN A 80 -19.23 13.33 -3.64
C ASN A 80 -20.42 12.38 -3.41
N THR A 81 -21.61 12.85 -3.80
CA THR A 81 -22.84 12.07 -3.72
C THR A 81 -23.13 11.39 -5.07
N TYR A 82 -23.37 10.08 -5.03
CA TYR A 82 -23.78 9.23 -6.15
C TYR A 82 -25.07 8.50 -5.75
N GLY A 83 -26.22 8.92 -6.29
CA GLY A 83 -27.52 8.44 -5.79
C GLY A 83 -27.67 8.69 -4.28
N THR A 84 -27.77 7.62 -3.48
CA THR A 84 -27.86 7.68 -2.01
C THR A 84 -26.51 7.60 -1.29
N MET A 85 -25.42 7.35 -2.01
CA MET A 85 -24.09 7.15 -1.42
C MET A 85 -23.34 8.47 -1.35
N ASN A 86 -22.69 8.76 -0.21
CA ASN A 86 -21.78 9.89 -0.06
C ASN A 86 -20.38 9.41 0.34
N VAL A 87 -19.45 9.43 -0.62
CA VAL A 87 -18.15 8.73 -0.55
C VAL A 87 -17.05 9.57 -1.19
N SER A 88 -15.80 9.31 -0.83
CA SER A 88 -14.66 9.93 -1.51
C SER A 88 -14.49 9.38 -2.94
N PRO A 89 -14.33 10.24 -3.97
CA PRO A 89 -13.94 9.84 -5.32
C PRO A 89 -12.53 9.24 -5.40
N PHE A 90 -11.71 9.39 -4.36
CA PHE A 90 -10.36 8.84 -4.27
C PHE A 90 -10.32 7.45 -3.64
N SER A 91 -11.46 6.94 -3.16
CA SER A 91 -11.57 5.55 -2.76
C SER A 91 -11.66 4.64 -3.98
N PRO A 92 -10.75 3.68 -4.13
CA PRO A 92 -10.68 2.85 -5.35
C PRO A 92 -11.83 1.86 -5.44
N ARG A 93 -12.45 1.57 -4.30
CA ARG A 93 -13.65 0.76 -4.21
C ARG A 93 -14.71 1.61 -3.54
N VAL A 94 -15.79 1.88 -4.25
CA VAL A 94 -17.03 2.48 -3.74
C VAL A 94 -18.21 1.56 -4.06
N GLY A 95 -19.44 1.95 -3.74
CA GLY A 95 -20.62 1.26 -4.27
C GLY A 95 -20.86 1.63 -5.74
N GLU A 96 -21.88 1.05 -6.36
CA GLU A 96 -22.11 1.17 -7.80
C GLU A 96 -22.43 2.61 -8.23
N ILE A 97 -21.59 3.18 -9.11
CA ILE A 97 -21.89 4.42 -9.82
C ILE A 97 -22.67 4.05 -11.09
N SER A 98 -23.96 4.38 -11.13
CA SER A 98 -24.89 3.84 -12.13
C SER A 98 -25.23 4.81 -13.28
N SER A 99 -25.12 6.13 -13.08
CA SER A 99 -25.50 7.10 -14.11
C SER A 99 -24.29 7.66 -14.88
N PRO A 100 -24.41 7.92 -16.20
CA PRO A 100 -23.37 8.59 -16.97
C PRO A 100 -23.01 9.99 -16.43
N LEU A 101 -23.98 10.70 -15.83
CA LEU A 101 -23.75 12.01 -15.22
C LEU A 101 -22.90 11.90 -13.95
N ASP A 102 -23.16 10.88 -13.13
CA ASP A 102 -22.36 10.60 -11.93
C ASP A 102 -20.93 10.23 -12.30
N TRP A 103 -20.73 9.42 -13.35
CA TRP A 103 -19.40 9.12 -13.87
C TRP A 103 -18.65 10.35 -14.37
N LYS A 104 -19.32 11.22 -15.13
CA LYS A 104 -18.72 12.51 -15.57
C LYS A 104 -18.31 13.36 -14.38
N ARG A 105 -19.16 13.44 -13.34
CA ARG A 105 -18.85 14.20 -12.12
C ARG A 105 -17.70 13.58 -11.34
N HIS A 106 -17.69 12.25 -11.17
CA HIS A 106 -16.63 11.50 -10.51
C HIS A 106 -15.27 11.78 -11.16
N GLN A 107 -15.20 11.64 -12.48
CA GLN A 107 -13.96 11.86 -13.23
C GLN A 107 -13.52 13.32 -13.21
N LYS A 108 -14.45 14.28 -13.31
CA LYS A 108 -14.13 15.70 -13.20
C LYS A 108 -13.51 16.06 -11.85
N ILE A 109 -14.08 15.60 -10.73
CA ILE A 109 -13.54 15.88 -9.39
C ILE A 109 -12.13 15.31 -9.24
N ARG A 110 -11.90 14.08 -9.72
CA ARG A 110 -10.57 13.45 -9.68
C ARG A 110 -9.56 14.22 -10.52
N GLN A 111 -9.93 14.59 -11.75
CA GLN A 111 -9.07 15.34 -12.65
C GLN A 111 -8.71 16.72 -12.07
N ASP A 112 -9.69 17.50 -11.61
CA ASP A 112 -9.46 18.83 -11.06
C ASP A 112 -8.50 18.78 -9.86
N MET A 113 -8.62 17.76 -9.01
CA MET A 113 -7.71 17.56 -7.88
C MET A 113 -6.31 17.08 -8.31
N ILE A 114 -6.21 16.16 -9.27
CA ILE A 114 -4.92 15.74 -9.83
C ILE A 114 -4.19 16.93 -10.45
N ASP A 115 -4.91 17.79 -11.17
CA ASP A 115 -4.36 19.02 -11.76
C ASP A 115 -3.88 19.99 -10.66
N LYS A 116 -4.66 20.19 -9.59
CA LYS A 116 -4.27 20.98 -8.42
C LYS A 116 -2.99 20.44 -7.78
N LEU A 117 -2.95 19.16 -7.41
CA LEU A 117 -1.79 18.52 -6.77
C LEU A 117 -0.54 18.57 -7.68
N THR A 118 -0.73 18.50 -9.00
CA THR A 118 0.36 18.65 -9.98
C THR A 118 0.93 20.07 -9.97
N GLN A 119 0.08 21.09 -9.89
CA GLN A 119 0.51 22.49 -9.78
C GLN A 119 1.24 22.76 -8.46
N GLU A 120 0.76 22.16 -7.37
CA GLU A 120 1.36 22.23 -6.03
C GLU A 120 2.63 21.38 -5.90
N LYS A 121 2.94 20.54 -6.89
CA LYS A 121 4.06 19.57 -6.86
C LYS A 121 3.97 18.59 -5.70
N ASP A 122 2.76 18.25 -5.26
CA ASP A 122 2.52 17.21 -4.27
C ASP A 122 2.62 15.81 -4.91
N TYR A 123 3.85 15.42 -5.24
CA TYR A 123 4.14 14.14 -5.88
C TYR A 123 3.80 12.94 -5.00
N LEU A 124 3.81 13.11 -3.66
CA LEU A 124 3.45 12.03 -2.75
C LEU A 124 1.96 11.71 -2.87
N SER A 125 1.09 12.72 -2.77
CA SER A 125 -0.35 12.53 -2.96
C SER A 125 -0.68 12.00 -4.36
N LEU A 126 -0.02 12.50 -5.40
CA LEU A 126 -0.20 11.99 -6.77
C LEU A 126 0.15 10.50 -6.89
N CYS A 127 1.32 10.10 -6.38
CA CYS A 127 1.75 8.70 -6.38
C CYS A 127 0.84 7.82 -5.52
N TRP A 128 0.37 8.33 -4.39
CA TRP A 128 -0.53 7.60 -3.51
C TRP A 128 -1.90 7.38 -4.16
N ILE A 129 -2.53 8.42 -4.72
CA ILE A 129 -3.80 8.31 -5.45
C ILE A 129 -3.67 7.31 -6.61
N SER A 130 -2.59 7.38 -7.40
CA SER A 130 -2.30 6.42 -8.47
C SER A 130 -2.16 4.98 -7.96
N SER A 131 -1.58 4.80 -6.78
CA SER A 131 -1.33 3.48 -6.18
C SER A 131 -2.52 2.90 -5.43
N LEU A 132 -3.51 3.72 -5.06
CA LEU A 132 -4.81 3.24 -4.60
C LEU A 132 -5.61 2.64 -5.77
N GLY A 133 -5.47 3.23 -6.96
CA GLY A 133 -6.30 2.95 -8.13
C GLY A 133 -7.61 3.74 -8.09
N GLU A 134 -8.61 3.31 -8.84
CA GLU A 134 -9.90 3.99 -8.91
C GLU A 134 -11.06 3.06 -9.25
N ALA A 135 -12.28 3.56 -9.08
CA ALA A 135 -13.46 2.87 -9.54
C ALA A 135 -13.46 2.83 -11.08
N SER A 136 -13.47 1.63 -11.65
CA SER A 136 -13.18 1.46 -13.07
C SER A 136 -14.42 1.55 -13.96
N TYR A 137 -14.50 2.64 -14.73
CA TYR A 137 -15.56 2.91 -15.71
C TYR A 137 -15.31 2.25 -17.08
N TRP A 138 -14.07 1.87 -17.37
CA TRP A 138 -13.62 1.39 -18.69
C TRP A 138 -13.83 -0.11 -18.90
N PHE A 139 -14.34 -0.85 -17.92
CA PHE A 139 -14.73 -2.24 -18.12
C PHE A 139 -16.16 -2.31 -18.66
N PRO A 140 -16.37 -2.82 -19.88
CA PRO A 140 -17.70 -2.93 -20.44
C PRO A 140 -18.50 -4.03 -19.73
N GLU A 141 -19.67 -3.68 -19.21
CA GLU A 141 -20.70 -4.60 -18.70
C GLU A 141 -21.08 -5.68 -19.75
N LYS A 142 -20.86 -5.38 -21.04
CA LYS A 142 -21.19 -6.26 -22.18
C LYS A 142 -20.37 -7.56 -22.24
N ASN A 143 -19.23 -7.66 -21.57
CA ASN A 143 -18.52 -8.92 -21.45
C ASN A 143 -19.17 -9.74 -20.32
N LYS A 144 -20.15 -10.60 -20.65
CA LYS A 144 -20.85 -11.49 -19.70
C LYS A 144 -19.94 -12.41 -18.86
N LYS A 145 -18.65 -12.45 -19.15
CA LYS A 145 -17.62 -13.18 -18.38
C LYS A 145 -16.98 -12.34 -17.26
N ILE A 146 -17.15 -11.02 -17.26
CA ILE A 146 -16.65 -10.12 -16.22
C ILE A 146 -17.70 -10.04 -15.10
N PRO A 147 -17.33 -10.27 -13.83
CA PRO A 147 -18.27 -10.26 -12.72
C PRO A 147 -19.04 -8.94 -12.58
N LYS A 148 -20.21 -9.00 -11.91
CA LYS A 148 -21.03 -7.82 -11.53
C LYS A 148 -20.29 -6.75 -10.71
N GLU A 149 -19.07 -7.03 -10.25
CA GLU A 149 -18.22 -6.13 -9.47
C GLU A 149 -17.14 -5.40 -10.31
N TYR A 150 -17.40 -5.18 -11.61
CA TYR A 150 -16.41 -4.62 -12.56
C TYR A 150 -15.82 -3.27 -12.12
N GLN A 151 -16.54 -2.44 -11.36
CA GLN A 151 -16.05 -1.15 -10.87
C GLN A 151 -14.90 -1.29 -9.87
N ARG A 152 -14.68 -2.48 -9.30
CA ARG A 152 -13.60 -2.75 -8.33
C ARG A 152 -12.31 -3.24 -9.00
N LEU A 153 -12.35 -3.49 -10.30
CA LEU A 153 -11.21 -4.04 -11.05
C LEU A 153 -10.09 -3.00 -11.27
N GLY A 154 -10.38 -1.71 -11.05
CA GLY A 154 -9.41 -0.62 -11.02
C GLY A 154 -8.66 -0.46 -9.70
N ALA A 155 -9.03 -1.22 -8.65
CA ALA A 155 -8.48 -1.03 -7.31
C ALA A 155 -7.16 -1.77 -7.07
N SER A 156 -6.31 -1.18 -6.25
CA SER A 156 -5.12 -1.83 -5.72
C SER A 156 -5.49 -3.04 -4.86
N ARG A 157 -4.80 -4.15 -5.09
CA ARG A 157 -4.94 -5.37 -4.29
C ARG A 157 -4.28 -5.26 -2.91
N TRP A 158 -3.49 -4.21 -2.67
CA TRP A 158 -2.97 -3.87 -1.33
C TRP A 158 -4.02 -3.18 -0.45
N GLU A 159 -5.05 -2.57 -1.04
CA GLU A 159 -6.17 -2.01 -0.27
C GLU A 159 -7.08 -3.15 0.21
N MET A 160 -7.06 -3.44 1.50
CA MET A 160 -7.75 -4.59 2.10
C MET A 160 -8.67 -4.20 3.27
N ALA A 161 -8.98 -2.91 3.41
CA ALA A 161 -9.80 -2.42 4.51
C ALA A 161 -11.17 -3.10 4.56
N ASP A 162 -11.64 -3.39 5.77
CA ASP A 162 -13.01 -3.88 5.97
C ASP A 162 -14.03 -2.83 5.51
N ARG A 163 -14.94 -3.27 4.64
CA ARG A 163 -15.96 -2.46 3.96
C ARG A 163 -17.38 -2.67 4.48
N GLY A 164 -17.54 -3.39 5.61
CA GLY A 164 -18.87 -3.71 6.15
C GLY A 164 -19.69 -2.44 6.36
N GLY A 165 -20.95 -2.43 5.92
CA GLY A 165 -21.85 -1.27 6.04
C GLY A 165 -21.57 -0.13 5.06
N GLY A 166 -20.93 -0.40 3.91
CA GLY A 166 -20.66 0.63 2.89
C GLY A 166 -19.49 1.56 3.21
N ARG A 167 -18.63 1.17 4.16
CA ARG A 167 -17.46 1.96 4.58
C ARG A 167 -16.36 1.90 3.51
N GLU A 168 -16.16 3.02 2.82
CA GLU A 168 -15.07 3.23 1.87
C GLU A 168 -13.75 3.60 2.57
N PHE A 169 -12.63 3.40 1.88
CA PHE A 169 -11.28 3.45 2.46
C PHE A 169 -10.87 4.85 2.96
N VAL A 170 -10.95 5.88 2.12
CA VAL A 170 -10.47 7.23 2.40
C VAL A 170 -11.16 7.82 3.63
N ARG A 171 -12.50 7.89 3.65
CA ARG A 171 -13.21 8.50 4.78
C ARG A 171 -13.14 7.66 6.05
N TYR A 172 -13.28 6.34 5.96
CA TYR A 172 -13.43 5.51 7.17
C TYR A 172 -12.12 4.94 7.71
N ARG A 173 -11.03 5.03 6.95
CA ARG A 173 -9.68 4.65 7.40
C ARG A 173 -8.74 5.83 7.39
N LEU A 174 -8.36 6.32 6.21
CA LEU A 174 -7.32 7.34 6.07
C LEU A 174 -7.64 8.59 6.90
N ARG A 175 -8.82 9.18 6.68
CA ARG A 175 -9.24 10.40 7.38
C ARG A 175 -9.23 10.23 8.90
N ARG A 176 -9.77 9.11 9.40
CA ARG A 176 -9.80 8.83 10.84
C ARG A 176 -8.41 8.68 11.45
N MET A 177 -7.46 8.10 10.71
CA MET A 177 -6.06 8.02 11.15
C MET A 177 -5.43 9.40 11.20
N CYS A 178 -5.64 10.23 10.18
CA CYS A 178 -5.12 11.60 10.14
C CYS A 178 -5.71 12.44 11.28
N GLU A 179 -7.03 12.40 11.47
CA GLU A 179 -7.72 13.10 12.57
C GLU A 179 -7.15 12.73 13.94
N GLU A 180 -6.85 11.45 14.16
CA GLU A 180 -6.23 10.98 15.39
C GLU A 180 -4.79 11.50 15.54
N VAL A 181 -3.94 11.27 14.52
CA VAL A 181 -2.51 11.64 14.55
C VAL A 181 -2.30 13.14 14.70
N VAL A 182 -3.19 13.98 14.14
CA VAL A 182 -3.13 15.45 14.30
C VAL A 182 -3.19 15.87 15.77
N THR A 183 -3.85 15.08 16.64
CA THR A 183 -3.95 15.39 18.08
C THR A 183 -2.73 14.95 18.90
N TRP A 184 -1.79 14.20 18.31
CA TRP A 184 -0.66 13.62 19.02
C TRP A 184 0.54 14.57 19.09
N SER A 185 1.38 14.38 20.12
CA SER A 185 2.70 15.00 20.18
C SER A 185 3.67 14.27 19.25
N THR A 186 4.71 14.96 18.81
CA THR A 186 5.81 14.37 18.03
C THR A 186 6.48 13.22 18.77
N GLU A 187 6.62 13.32 20.09
CA GLU A 187 7.16 12.24 20.94
C GLU A 187 6.31 10.97 20.86
N LYS A 188 4.98 11.10 20.98
CA LYS A 188 4.05 9.97 20.89
C LYS A 188 4.14 9.28 19.52
N ILE A 189 4.21 10.08 18.44
CA ILE A 189 4.42 9.57 17.09
C ILE A 189 5.78 8.86 16.99
N THR A 190 6.84 9.46 17.52
CA THR A 190 8.20 8.88 17.54
C THR A 190 8.20 7.51 18.21
N ASN A 191 7.59 7.40 19.40
CA ASN A 191 7.50 6.15 20.14
C ASN A 191 6.69 5.08 19.40
N GLY A 192 5.62 5.50 18.70
CA GLY A 192 4.83 4.62 17.83
C GLY A 192 5.61 4.05 16.65
N ILE A 193 6.38 4.88 15.93
CA ILE A 193 7.11 4.44 14.73
C ILE A 193 8.30 3.53 15.05
N ILE A 194 8.98 3.74 16.19
CA ILE A 194 10.11 2.88 16.62
C ILE A 194 9.62 1.66 17.43
N GLY A 195 8.35 1.66 17.86
CA GLY A 195 7.71 0.52 18.51
C GLY A 195 7.94 0.43 20.01
N THR A 196 8.31 1.53 20.68
CA THR A 196 8.36 1.59 22.14
C THR A 196 6.95 1.70 22.75
N GLU A 197 6.00 2.24 21.99
CA GLU A 197 4.59 2.32 22.36
C GLU A 197 3.68 1.84 21.23
N ILE A 198 2.46 1.41 21.58
CA ILE A 198 1.41 1.05 20.61
C ILE A 198 0.14 1.81 20.97
N ASN A 199 -0.13 2.88 20.24
CA ASN A 199 -1.30 3.73 20.41
C ASN A 199 -2.39 3.38 19.39
N ASP A 200 -3.39 2.59 19.80
CA ASP A 200 -4.46 2.08 18.92
C ASP A 200 -5.89 2.48 19.35
N PRO A 201 -6.26 3.77 19.34
CA PRO A 201 -7.59 4.22 19.75
C PRO A 201 -8.69 3.91 18.72
N ILE A 202 -8.35 3.67 17.46
CA ILE A 202 -9.34 3.49 16.37
C ILE A 202 -9.55 2.03 15.95
N GLY A 203 -8.82 1.08 16.54
CA GLY A 203 -8.90 -0.34 16.18
C GLY A 203 -10.23 -0.99 16.52
N GLY A 204 -10.91 -0.49 17.56
CA GLY A 204 -12.15 -1.05 18.08
C GLY A 204 -12.01 -2.53 18.49
N GLU A 205 -13.13 -3.22 18.67
CA GLU A 205 -13.13 -4.63 19.10
C GLU A 205 -12.46 -5.58 18.09
N LYS A 206 -12.50 -5.24 16.80
CA LYS A 206 -11.94 -6.07 15.73
C LYS A 206 -10.46 -5.82 15.45
N LEU A 207 -9.83 -4.83 16.11
CA LEU A 207 -8.41 -4.49 15.96
C LEU A 207 -7.99 -4.29 14.49
N LEU A 208 -8.72 -3.43 13.77
CA LEU A 208 -8.58 -3.26 12.31
C LEU A 208 -7.77 -2.03 11.89
N THR A 209 -6.98 -1.44 12.79
CA THR A 209 -6.17 -0.24 12.50
C THR A 209 -5.15 -0.48 11.41
N ALA A 210 -4.57 -1.68 11.31
CA ALA A 210 -3.64 -2.01 10.25
C ALA A 210 -4.25 -2.09 8.84
N THR A 211 -5.56 -1.91 8.66
CA THR A 211 -6.24 -1.86 7.35
C THR A 211 -5.96 -3.03 6.40
N GLY A 212 -5.59 -4.18 6.95
CA GLY A 212 -5.25 -5.40 6.22
C GLY A 212 -3.75 -5.66 6.10
N PHE A 213 -2.85 -4.73 6.45
CA PHE A 213 -1.40 -4.93 6.38
C PHE A 213 -0.84 -5.97 7.37
N THR A 214 -1.65 -6.42 8.31
CA THR A 214 -1.33 -7.53 9.21
C THR A 214 -2.62 -8.19 9.71
N THR A 215 -2.50 -9.43 10.19
CA THR A 215 -3.52 -10.10 11.03
C THR A 215 -4.05 -9.14 12.09
N PRO A 216 -5.37 -9.08 12.33
CA PRO A 216 -5.97 -8.19 13.32
C PRO A 216 -5.28 -8.26 14.68
N ARG A 217 -4.70 -7.13 15.09
CA ARG A 217 -3.98 -6.95 16.36
C ARG A 217 -3.85 -5.47 16.66
N LYS A 218 -3.53 -5.14 17.92
CA LYS A 218 -3.22 -3.75 18.29
C LYS A 218 -2.11 -3.22 17.38
N THR A 219 -2.37 -2.07 16.77
CA THR A 219 -1.47 -1.45 15.79
C THR A 219 -1.39 0.04 16.06
N ASP A 220 -0.18 0.60 16.14
CA ASP A 220 -0.01 2.04 16.31
C ASP A 220 -0.55 2.78 15.07
N VAL A 221 -1.39 3.79 15.29
CA VAL A 221 -2.04 4.54 14.20
C VAL A 221 -1.02 5.27 13.31
N SER A 222 0.06 5.79 13.88
CA SER A 222 1.10 6.48 13.09
C SER A 222 1.86 5.52 12.19
N LEU A 223 2.15 4.30 12.68
CA LEU A 223 2.76 3.25 11.88
C LEU A 223 1.82 2.75 10.77
N ALA A 224 0.53 2.61 11.06
CA ALA A 224 -0.49 2.26 10.06
C ALA A 224 -0.64 3.35 8.98
N LEU A 225 -0.62 4.62 9.37
CA LEU A 225 -0.65 5.74 8.44
C LEU A 225 0.58 5.73 7.53
N LEU A 226 1.78 5.52 8.07
CA LEU A 226 2.99 5.33 7.27
C LEU A 226 2.86 4.17 6.29
N ALA A 227 2.32 3.03 6.72
CA ALA A 227 2.12 1.90 5.83
C ALA A 227 1.17 2.23 4.68
N MET A 228 0.09 2.95 4.96
CA MET A 228 -0.82 3.43 3.91
C MET A 228 -0.13 4.39 2.95
N THR A 229 0.70 5.32 3.45
CA THR A 229 1.55 6.20 2.62
C THR A 229 2.54 5.41 1.77
N GLY A 230 3.09 4.31 2.29
CA GLY A 230 3.99 3.40 1.58
C GLY A 230 3.37 2.74 0.35
N MET A 231 2.03 2.71 0.24
CA MET A 231 1.35 2.27 -0.98
C MET A 231 1.75 3.11 -2.19
N SER A 232 2.15 4.37 -2.02
CA SER A 232 2.61 5.27 -3.09
C SER A 232 3.73 4.68 -3.98
N TRP A 233 4.40 3.62 -3.56
CA TRP A 233 5.44 2.94 -4.34
C TRP A 233 4.89 1.89 -5.32
N PHE A 234 3.62 1.52 -5.21
CA PHE A 234 2.96 0.43 -5.94
C PHE A 234 1.88 0.97 -6.89
N PRO A 235 2.24 1.67 -7.97
CA PRO A 235 1.27 2.24 -8.90
C PRO A 235 0.42 1.12 -9.51
N VAL A 236 -0.89 1.33 -9.57
CA VAL A 236 -1.81 0.42 -10.23
C VAL A 236 -1.73 0.65 -11.73
N ILE A 237 -1.49 -0.41 -12.50
CA ILE A 237 -1.50 -0.35 -13.97
C ILE A 237 -2.89 -0.74 -14.45
N HIS A 238 -3.64 0.24 -14.95
CA HIS A 238 -4.99 0.00 -15.47
C HIS A 238 -4.95 -0.76 -16.79
N MET A 239 -5.75 -1.82 -16.86
CA MET A 239 -5.87 -2.67 -18.02
C MET A 239 -7.28 -2.53 -18.60
N ALA A 240 -7.40 -2.35 -19.91
CA ALA A 240 -8.71 -2.17 -20.55
C ALA A 240 -9.55 -3.47 -20.59
N ASN A 241 -8.87 -4.62 -20.73
CA ASN A 241 -9.52 -5.92 -20.96
C ASN A 241 -9.28 -6.94 -19.83
N HIS A 242 -8.52 -6.57 -18.80
CA HIS A 242 -8.12 -7.46 -17.70
C HIS A 242 -8.15 -6.72 -16.37
N LEU A 243 -8.06 -7.45 -15.26
CA LEU A 243 -7.86 -6.84 -13.95
C LEU A 243 -6.65 -5.88 -13.97
N SER A 244 -6.75 -4.75 -13.25
CA SER A 244 -5.61 -3.86 -13.11
C SER A 244 -4.46 -4.57 -12.40
N ILE A 245 -3.23 -4.34 -12.85
CA ILE A 245 -2.06 -4.99 -12.28
C ILE A 245 -1.65 -4.22 -11.03
N THR A 246 -1.60 -4.93 -9.90
CA THR A 246 -0.98 -4.44 -8.65
C THR A 246 0.37 -5.13 -8.48
N PRO A 247 1.49 -4.39 -8.43
CA PRO A 247 2.80 -5.01 -8.23
C PRO A 247 2.87 -5.78 -6.91
N GLY A 248 3.55 -6.93 -6.92
CA GLY A 248 3.67 -7.79 -5.73
C GLY A 248 2.49 -8.71 -5.47
N ALA A 249 1.37 -8.60 -6.17
CA ALA A 249 0.16 -9.37 -5.85
C ALA A 249 -0.13 -10.53 -6.82
N TRP A 250 -0.49 -11.69 -6.26
CA TRP A 250 -0.76 -12.94 -6.95
C TRP A 250 -2.05 -13.62 -6.41
N PRO A 251 -2.85 -14.31 -7.25
CA PRO A 251 -2.68 -14.47 -8.69
C PRO A 251 -3.06 -13.20 -9.47
N SER A 252 -2.50 -12.99 -10.66
CA SER A 252 -2.69 -11.76 -11.46
C SER A 252 -4.10 -11.59 -12.03
N ASN A 253 -4.92 -12.63 -12.00
CA ASN A 253 -6.24 -12.70 -12.60
C ASN A 253 -7.40 -12.66 -11.58
N ASP A 254 -7.12 -12.52 -10.28
CA ASP A 254 -8.15 -12.40 -9.23
C ASP A 254 -8.04 -11.07 -8.46
N VAL A 255 -9.19 -10.48 -8.16
CA VAL A 255 -9.34 -9.29 -7.29
C VAL A 255 -8.94 -9.57 -5.85
N ALA A 256 -9.07 -10.83 -5.42
CA ALA A 256 -8.64 -11.29 -4.12
C ALA A 256 -7.25 -11.93 -4.25
N PRO A 257 -6.16 -11.24 -3.86
CA PRO A 257 -4.87 -11.89 -3.85
C PRO A 257 -4.87 -13.04 -2.84
N GLU A 258 -4.19 -14.12 -3.18
CA GLU A 258 -3.88 -15.24 -2.29
C GLU A 258 -2.53 -15.04 -1.62
N ASN A 259 -1.57 -14.47 -2.36
CA ASN A 259 -0.24 -14.17 -1.89
C ASN A 259 0.18 -12.77 -2.34
N LEU A 260 0.99 -12.14 -1.49
CA LEU A 260 1.65 -10.88 -1.77
C LEU A 260 3.15 -11.08 -1.58
N VAL A 261 3.96 -10.33 -2.31
CA VAL A 261 5.41 -10.48 -2.29
C VAL A 261 6.04 -9.11 -2.19
N LEU A 262 7.04 -8.96 -1.33
CA LEU A 262 7.86 -7.76 -1.20
C LEU A 262 9.34 -8.15 -1.26
N PRO A 263 10.18 -7.37 -1.95
CA PRO A 263 11.61 -7.63 -1.99
C PRO A 263 12.28 -7.26 -0.66
N LEU A 264 13.37 -7.93 -0.32
CA LEU A 264 14.17 -7.68 0.87
C LEU A 264 15.60 -7.33 0.46
N SER A 265 16.03 -6.10 0.80
CA SER A 265 17.43 -5.68 0.61
C SER A 265 18.20 -5.78 1.92
N ILE A 266 19.31 -6.50 1.92
CA ILE A 266 20.17 -6.63 3.12
C ILE A 266 21.14 -5.43 3.23
N GLU A 267 21.24 -4.62 2.18
CA GLU A 267 21.99 -3.37 2.19
C GLU A 267 21.06 -2.15 2.14
N ASN A 268 21.56 -1.04 2.70
CA ASN A 268 20.88 0.24 2.60
C ASN A 268 20.98 0.77 1.16
N ILE A 269 19.84 0.81 0.48
CA ILE A 269 19.70 1.25 -0.90
C ILE A 269 18.97 2.59 -0.98
N LYS A 270 19.09 3.26 -2.13
CA LYS A 270 18.30 4.46 -2.42
C LYS A 270 16.83 4.08 -2.69
N PRO A 271 15.85 4.86 -2.20
CA PRO A 271 14.42 4.64 -2.50
C PRO A 271 14.12 4.45 -3.99
N ALA A 272 14.78 5.23 -4.85
CA ALA A 272 14.63 5.11 -6.30
C ALA A 272 14.95 3.70 -6.85
N ARG A 273 15.99 3.04 -6.31
CA ARG A 273 16.36 1.67 -6.71
C ARG A 273 15.25 0.68 -6.40
N LEU A 274 14.70 0.76 -5.19
CA LEU A 274 13.64 -0.14 -4.75
C LEU A 274 12.34 0.10 -5.53
N ARG A 275 11.98 1.36 -5.78
CA ARG A 275 10.85 1.71 -6.66
C ARG A 275 11.02 1.15 -8.07
N THR A 276 12.23 1.14 -8.64
CA THR A 276 12.52 0.49 -9.93
C THR A 276 12.31 -1.02 -9.86
N VAL A 277 12.79 -1.69 -8.80
CA VAL A 277 12.58 -3.13 -8.60
C VAL A 277 11.10 -3.47 -8.55
N LEU A 278 10.33 -2.78 -7.70
CA LEU A 278 8.90 -3.03 -7.51
C LEU A 278 8.08 -2.91 -8.80
N ARG A 279 8.53 -2.09 -9.76
CA ARG A 279 7.84 -1.83 -11.03
C ARG A 279 8.40 -2.66 -12.20
N SER A 280 9.38 -3.52 -11.96
CA SER A 280 10.07 -4.28 -13.00
C SER A 280 9.33 -5.57 -13.37
N HIS A 281 9.46 -5.98 -14.64
CA HIS A 281 9.04 -7.32 -15.07
C HIS A 281 9.81 -8.42 -14.33
N THR A 282 11.09 -8.18 -14.05
CA THR A 282 11.95 -9.05 -13.24
C THR A 282 11.30 -9.40 -11.91
N PHE A 283 10.80 -8.40 -11.19
CA PHE A 283 10.10 -8.65 -9.93
C PHE A 283 8.79 -9.40 -10.17
N ALA A 284 7.98 -9.02 -11.16
CA ALA A 284 6.73 -9.71 -11.47
C ALA A 284 6.93 -11.20 -11.79
N ASP A 285 8.01 -11.55 -12.47
CA ASP A 285 8.36 -12.94 -12.78
C ASP A 285 8.69 -13.74 -11.52
N ILE A 286 9.44 -13.14 -10.60
CA ILE A 286 9.71 -13.74 -9.29
C ILE A 286 8.43 -13.92 -8.49
N VAL A 287 7.52 -12.93 -8.47
CA VAL A 287 6.23 -13.06 -7.79
C VAL A 287 5.46 -14.28 -8.28
N ASN A 288 5.36 -14.47 -9.59
CA ASN A 288 4.68 -15.63 -10.16
C ASN A 288 5.37 -16.94 -9.74
N TYR A 289 6.68 -17.01 -9.89
CA TYR A 289 7.46 -18.20 -9.55
C TYR A 289 7.30 -18.63 -8.08
N VAL A 290 7.53 -17.72 -7.12
CA VAL A 290 7.51 -18.06 -5.68
C VAL A 290 6.10 -18.36 -5.15
N CYS A 291 5.06 -17.91 -5.86
CA CYS A 291 3.68 -18.24 -5.52
C CYS A 291 3.21 -19.55 -6.17
N HIS A 292 3.71 -19.88 -7.38
CA HIS A 292 3.38 -21.13 -8.07
C HIS A 292 4.06 -22.36 -7.46
N GLU A 293 5.33 -22.27 -7.02
CA GLU A 293 6.04 -23.41 -6.41
C GLU A 293 5.33 -24.01 -5.19
N GLU A 294 4.57 -23.21 -4.43
CA GLU A 294 3.81 -23.70 -3.28
C GLU A 294 2.33 -23.98 -3.56
N SER A 295 1.86 -23.69 -4.77
CA SER A 295 0.48 -24.05 -5.14
C SER A 295 0.41 -25.56 -5.38
N GLU A 296 -0.66 -26.22 -4.92
CA GLU A 296 -0.84 -27.68 -5.03
C GLU A 296 -0.76 -28.22 -6.48
N THR A 297 -0.86 -27.33 -7.47
CA THR A 297 -0.77 -27.67 -8.89
C THR A 297 0.67 -27.77 -9.42
N GLY A 298 1.69 -27.30 -8.68
CA GLY A 298 3.10 -27.70 -8.74
C GLY A 298 3.86 -27.66 -10.07
N VAL A 299 3.27 -27.21 -11.18
CA VAL A 299 3.92 -27.27 -12.50
C VAL A 299 4.19 -25.86 -13.00
N SER A 300 5.42 -25.38 -12.77
CA SER A 300 5.98 -24.29 -13.55
C SER A 300 6.63 -24.87 -14.81
N ASP A 301 6.30 -24.31 -15.98
CA ASP A 301 6.91 -24.73 -17.25
C ASP A 301 8.44 -24.51 -17.18
N THR A 302 9.24 -25.36 -17.84
CA THR A 302 10.71 -25.22 -17.90
C THR A 302 11.12 -23.81 -18.35
N ARG A 303 10.32 -23.18 -19.21
CA ARG A 303 10.52 -21.80 -19.66
C ARG A 303 10.34 -20.77 -18.53
N GLU A 304 9.38 -20.98 -17.64
CA GLU A 304 9.13 -20.11 -16.49
C GLU A 304 10.24 -20.24 -15.45
N ILE A 305 10.74 -21.47 -15.22
CA ILE A 305 11.88 -21.72 -14.33
C ILE A 305 13.14 -20.99 -14.83
N LEU A 306 13.45 -21.10 -16.13
CA LEU A 306 14.60 -20.39 -16.72
C LEU A 306 14.44 -18.87 -16.66
N LYS A 307 13.22 -18.37 -16.87
CA LYS A 307 12.91 -16.94 -16.74
C LYS A 307 13.15 -16.46 -15.30
N ALA A 308 12.65 -17.21 -14.31
CA ALA A 308 12.83 -16.91 -12.90
C ALA A 308 14.30 -16.91 -12.49
N TYR A 309 15.13 -17.83 -13.02
CA TYR A 309 16.57 -17.83 -12.78
C TYR A 309 17.24 -16.54 -13.25
N GLY A 310 16.99 -16.10 -14.50
CA GLY A 310 17.51 -14.83 -14.99
C GLY A 310 17.01 -13.63 -14.17
N SER A 311 15.75 -13.68 -13.75
CA SER A 311 15.16 -12.63 -12.90
C SER A 311 15.79 -12.57 -11.51
N ARG A 312 16.13 -13.71 -10.91
CA ARG A 312 16.81 -13.81 -9.60
C ARG A 312 18.14 -13.09 -9.63
N GLU A 313 18.98 -13.40 -10.61
CA GLU A 313 20.31 -12.80 -10.75
C GLU A 313 20.23 -11.29 -10.99
N GLN A 314 19.23 -10.83 -11.76
CA GLN A 314 19.02 -9.39 -11.96
C GLN A 314 18.55 -8.68 -10.67
N LEU A 315 17.70 -9.31 -9.86
CA LEU A 315 17.29 -8.75 -8.57
C LEU A 315 18.46 -8.69 -7.57
N LYS A 316 19.32 -9.71 -7.53
CA LYS A 316 20.57 -9.69 -6.76
C LYS A 316 21.49 -8.56 -7.19
N ALA A 317 21.66 -8.37 -8.50
CA ALA A 317 22.40 -7.23 -9.06
C ALA A 317 21.77 -5.85 -8.73
N HIS A 318 20.54 -5.82 -8.24
CA HIS A 318 19.85 -4.63 -7.72
C HIS A 318 19.86 -4.52 -6.19
N GLY A 319 20.57 -5.42 -5.50
CA GLY A 319 20.73 -5.44 -4.04
C GLY A 319 19.60 -6.12 -3.29
N MET A 320 18.84 -7.00 -3.96
CA MET A 320 17.82 -7.84 -3.32
C MET A 320 18.34 -9.26 -3.18
N ASP A 321 18.45 -9.75 -1.95
CA ASP A 321 18.96 -11.10 -1.68
C ASP A 321 17.83 -12.12 -1.47
N ALA A 322 16.64 -11.61 -1.15
CA ALA A 322 15.46 -12.42 -0.92
C ALA A 322 14.19 -11.65 -1.29
N VAL A 323 13.09 -12.37 -1.32
CA VAL A 323 11.74 -11.80 -1.24
C VAL A 323 11.04 -12.37 -0.01
N VAL A 324 10.05 -11.65 0.50
CA VAL A 324 9.15 -12.12 1.54
C VAL A 324 7.80 -12.35 0.89
N ARG A 325 7.29 -13.58 0.96
CA ARG A 325 5.95 -13.92 0.50
C ARG A 325 5.00 -13.95 1.68
N PHE A 326 3.89 -13.23 1.57
CA PHE A 326 2.87 -13.11 2.59
C PHE A 326 1.56 -13.75 2.12
N PRO A 327 1.07 -14.79 2.80
CA PRO A 327 -0.27 -15.32 2.56
C PRO A 327 -1.34 -14.29 2.93
N VAL A 328 -2.43 -14.26 2.17
CA VAL A 328 -3.58 -13.39 2.44
C VAL A 328 -4.75 -14.24 2.94
N LYS A 329 -5.26 -13.89 4.11
CA LYS A 329 -6.48 -14.50 4.66
C LYS A 329 -7.68 -13.66 4.26
N THR A 330 -8.69 -14.31 3.69
CA THR A 330 -10.03 -13.74 3.52
C THR A 330 -10.96 -14.26 4.62
N VAL A 331 -11.59 -13.36 5.36
CA VAL A 331 -12.65 -13.68 6.33
C VAL A 331 -13.98 -13.24 5.74
N LYS A 332 -14.87 -14.21 5.51
CA LYS A 332 -16.24 -13.97 5.08
C LYS A 332 -17.14 -13.88 6.31
N THR A 333 -17.99 -12.86 6.36
CA THR A 333 -19.08 -12.71 7.32
C THR A 333 -20.41 -12.81 6.57
N ALA A 334 -21.53 -12.79 7.31
CA ALA A 334 -22.86 -12.84 6.70
C ALA A 334 -23.15 -11.67 5.74
N SER A 335 -22.47 -10.54 5.90
CA SER A 335 -22.76 -9.30 5.16
C SER A 335 -21.56 -8.65 4.46
N ASN A 336 -20.32 -9.14 4.66
CA ASN A 336 -19.13 -8.63 3.98
C ASN A 336 -17.99 -9.66 3.95
N ALA A 337 -16.92 -9.38 3.21
CA ALA A 337 -15.63 -9.99 3.41
C ALA A 337 -14.56 -8.93 3.70
N TYR A 338 -13.64 -9.25 4.60
CA TYR A 338 -12.42 -8.45 4.82
C TYR A 338 -11.19 -9.34 4.70
N ARG A 339 -10.05 -8.72 4.43
CA ARG A 339 -8.79 -9.43 4.18
C ARG A 339 -7.70 -8.90 5.09
N TYR A 340 -6.73 -9.75 5.37
CA TYR A 340 -5.51 -9.33 6.03
C TYR A 340 -4.33 -10.19 5.59
N ILE A 341 -3.16 -9.58 5.64
CA ILE A 341 -1.88 -10.18 5.34
C ILE A 341 -1.40 -10.94 6.57
N GLN A 342 -1.02 -12.20 6.39
CA GLN A 342 -0.44 -13.04 7.43
C GLN A 342 1.09 -12.84 7.50
N GLU A 343 1.74 -13.44 8.49
CA GLU A 343 3.19 -13.39 8.60
C GLU A 343 3.88 -13.92 7.33
N GLY A 344 4.89 -13.18 6.89
CA GLY A 344 5.63 -13.46 5.68
C GLY A 344 6.66 -14.56 5.87
N LYS A 345 6.91 -15.32 4.81
CA LYS A 345 7.98 -16.31 4.72
C LYS A 345 9.08 -15.80 3.81
N LEU A 346 10.33 -15.89 4.28
CA LEU A 346 11.50 -15.55 3.48
C LEU A 346 11.68 -16.59 2.37
N VAL A 347 11.89 -16.11 1.15
CA VAL A 347 12.26 -16.92 -0.01
C VAL A 347 13.56 -16.35 -0.58
N PRO A 348 14.69 -17.05 -0.40
CA PRO A 348 15.97 -16.65 -0.99
C PRO A 348 15.90 -16.57 -2.52
N LEU A 349 16.61 -15.60 -3.10
CA LEU A 349 16.73 -15.45 -4.55
C LEU A 349 17.88 -16.26 -5.13
#